data_AF-A0A838MPW6-F1
#
_entry.id   AF-A0A838MPW6-F1
#
_cell.length_a   1.000
_cell.length_b   1.000
_cell.length_c   1.000
_cell.angle_alpha   90.00
_cell.angle_beta   90.00
_cell.angle_gamma   90.00
#
_symmetry.space_group_name_H-M   'P 1'
#
loop_
_entity.id
_entity.type
_entity.pdbx_description
1 polymer ?
#
loop_
_entity_poly.entity_id
_entity_poly.type
_entity_poly.pdbx_seq_one_letter_code
_entity_poly.pdbx_strand_id
1 'polypeptide(L)'
;MLTSAYGGSVTTESMLLSASPFSTSRLSPCMTLTSATIVLPSGRTAVVRGCAHCQKSFAVPPSRAKHGRGKHCSPACQYEAMTARKVANTSRACVGCGGGLTAPASRVAAGRGLYCTRECRDRTRIRELHPQFKGRPVHHRGPNWMAQRRKATPRDAATCQHCGAPGVDVHHIVPFRLFDDYVTANDLGNLVTLCKPCHRRADAEVQRAA
;
A
#
# COMPACT_ATOMS: atom_id res chain seq x y z
N MET A 1 14.48 35.44 -55.07
CA MET A 1 14.77 36.63 -54.25
C MET A 1 15.30 36.16 -52.90
N LEU A 2 16.59 36.40 -52.68
CA LEU A 2 17.34 36.55 -51.42
C LEU A 2 17.20 35.49 -50.31
N THR A 3 18.27 34.69 -50.25
CA THR A 3 18.85 33.95 -49.12
C THR A 3 19.25 34.86 -47.94
N SER A 4 19.19 34.36 -46.69
CA SER A 4 20.13 34.81 -45.65
C SER A 4 20.37 33.72 -44.60
N ALA A 5 21.58 33.18 -44.64
CA ALA A 5 22.19 32.34 -43.64
C ALA A 5 23.18 33.21 -42.85
N TYR A 6 23.16 33.15 -41.52
CA TYR A 6 24.20 33.75 -40.68
C TYR A 6 25.03 32.63 -40.04
N GLY A 7 26.15 32.33 -40.67
CA GLY A 7 27.28 31.62 -40.09
C GLY A 7 28.33 32.66 -39.64
N GLY A 8 28.81 32.52 -38.41
CA GLY A 8 29.90 33.33 -37.86
C GLY A 8 30.90 32.43 -37.17
N SER A 9 31.95 32.05 -37.91
CA SER A 9 33.17 31.42 -37.40
C SER A 9 34.23 32.50 -37.20
N VAL A 10 34.84 32.56 -36.02
CA VAL A 10 36.07 33.33 -35.81
C VAL A 10 37.05 32.52 -34.96
N THR A 11 38.09 32.09 -35.68
CA THR A 11 39.52 32.10 -35.34
C THR A 11 40.00 31.51 -34.03
N THR A 12 40.74 30.43 -34.22
CA THR A 12 41.82 29.89 -33.39
C THR A 12 42.89 30.94 -33.05
N GLU A 13 43.27 31.02 -31.78
CA GLU A 13 44.58 31.52 -31.40
C GLU A 13 45.21 30.59 -30.36
N SER A 14 46.41 30.14 -30.69
CA SER A 14 47.24 29.22 -29.95
C SER A 14 48.43 30.02 -29.42
N MET A 15 48.60 30.08 -28.11
CA MET A 15 49.86 30.51 -27.50
C MET A 15 50.20 29.60 -26.33
N LEU A 16 51.34 28.92 -26.50
CA LEU A 16 52.10 28.17 -25.51
C LEU A 16 52.92 29.13 -24.62
N LEU A 17 53.62 28.52 -23.65
CA LEU A 17 54.53 29.06 -22.63
C LEU A 17 53.81 29.49 -21.34
N SER A 18 54.20 29.06 -20.13
CA SER A 18 55.38 28.35 -19.66
C SER A 18 55.12 27.88 -18.22
N ALA A 19 55.70 26.74 -17.84
CA ALA A 19 55.70 26.24 -16.47
C ALA A 19 56.42 27.19 -15.50
N SER A 20 55.94 27.27 -14.26
CA SER A 20 56.80 27.52 -13.11
C SER A 20 56.29 26.74 -11.88
N PRO A 21 57.19 26.10 -11.11
CA PRO A 21 56.86 25.28 -9.95
C PRO A 21 56.84 26.09 -8.65
N PHE A 22 56.46 25.43 -7.55
CA PHE A 22 56.34 25.92 -6.17
C PHE A 22 55.04 26.65 -5.82
N SER A 23 54.11 25.90 -5.21
CA SER A 23 53.98 26.00 -3.76
C SER A 23 53.18 24.80 -3.24
N THR A 24 53.87 23.89 -2.55
CA THR A 24 53.26 22.90 -1.68
C THR A 24 52.66 23.62 -0.47
N SER A 25 51.51 24.25 -0.67
CA SER A 25 50.69 24.75 0.43
C SER A 25 50.01 23.55 1.07
N ARG A 26 50.66 23.06 2.13
CA ARG A 26 50.18 22.14 3.17
C ARG A 26 48.68 21.92 3.10
N LEU A 27 48.30 20.66 2.85
CA LEU A 27 47.00 20.15 3.26
C LEU A 27 46.83 20.50 4.74
N SER A 28 46.02 21.53 5.00
CA SER A 28 45.59 21.89 6.34
C SER A 28 44.89 20.65 6.90
N PRO A 29 45.30 20.14 8.08
CA PRO A 29 44.58 19.05 8.69
C PRO A 29 43.14 19.51 8.87
N CYS A 30 42.22 18.74 8.31
CA CYS A 30 40.80 18.83 8.56
C CYS A 30 40.63 18.84 10.08
N MET A 31 40.43 20.02 10.66
CA MET A 31 39.98 20.14 12.04
C MET A 31 38.58 19.57 12.06
N THR A 32 38.47 18.27 12.30
CA THR A 32 37.24 17.65 12.74
C THR A 32 36.90 18.31 14.06
N LEU A 33 36.03 19.33 14.02
CA LEU A 33 35.46 19.94 15.20
C LEU A 33 34.68 18.85 15.95
N THR A 34 35.37 18.19 16.87
CA THR A 34 34.78 17.41 17.95
C THR A 34 33.82 18.34 18.67
N SER A 35 32.54 17.97 18.64
CA SER A 35 31.47 18.62 19.37
C SER A 35 31.91 19.03 20.78
N ALA A 36 32.14 20.33 20.99
CA ALA A 36 32.48 20.86 22.30
C ALA A 36 31.26 20.73 23.23
N THR A 37 31.48 20.06 24.37
CA THR A 37 30.48 19.98 25.44
C THR A 37 30.67 21.22 26.33
N ILE A 38 29.59 21.97 26.54
CA ILE A 38 29.55 23.16 27.40
C ILE A 38 28.61 22.93 28.58
N VAL A 39 28.82 23.65 29.68
CA VAL A 39 27.87 23.70 30.81
C VAL A 39 27.01 24.95 30.64
N LEU A 40 25.70 24.77 30.55
CA LEU A 40 24.76 25.89 30.47
C LEU A 40 24.59 26.57 31.84
N PRO A 41 24.11 27.83 31.90
CA PRO A 41 23.79 28.52 33.15
C PRO A 41 22.80 27.76 34.06
N SER A 42 22.03 26.84 33.49
CA SER A 42 21.14 25.92 34.21
C SER A 42 21.85 24.73 34.87
N GLY A 43 23.18 24.67 34.85
CA GLY A 43 24.00 23.56 35.35
C GLY A 43 24.00 22.30 34.47
N ARG A 44 23.24 22.30 33.36
CA ARG A 44 23.12 21.14 32.45
C ARG A 44 24.23 21.15 31.40
N THR A 45 24.81 20.00 31.12
CA THR A 45 25.72 19.83 29.98
C THR A 45 24.96 19.91 28.67
N ALA A 46 25.58 20.51 27.66
CA ALA A 46 25.05 20.67 26.31
C ALA A 46 26.15 20.50 25.28
N VAL A 47 25.80 19.98 24.12
CA VAL A 47 26.67 19.85 22.97
C VAL A 47 26.36 20.98 22.01
N VAL A 48 27.38 21.73 21.59
CA VAL A 48 27.21 22.76 20.56
C VAL A 48 27.16 22.10 19.18
N ARG A 49 26.14 22.43 18.39
CA ARG A 49 25.95 21.97 17.00
C ARG A 49 25.56 23.13 16.10
N GLY A 50 25.89 23.04 14.82
CA GLY A 50 25.39 23.95 13.79
C GLY A 50 23.97 23.59 13.34
N CYS A 51 23.13 24.60 13.09
CA CYS A 51 21.80 24.39 12.52
C CYS A 51 21.90 23.90 11.08
N ALA A 52 21.19 22.83 10.74
CA ALA A 52 21.15 22.27 9.38
C ALA A 52 20.48 23.20 8.33
N HIS A 53 19.89 24.31 8.75
CA HIS A 53 19.25 25.30 7.88
C HIS A 53 20.08 26.58 7.76
N CYS A 54 20.27 27.30 8.88
CA CYS A 54 20.92 28.62 8.90
C CYS A 54 22.38 28.59 9.40
N GLN A 55 22.93 27.40 9.66
CA GLN A 55 24.31 27.17 10.14
C GLN A 55 24.68 27.82 11.50
N LYS A 56 23.78 28.58 12.13
CA LYS A 56 24.00 29.15 13.48
C LYS A 56 24.29 28.05 14.51
N SER A 57 25.27 28.31 15.39
CA SER A 57 25.59 27.42 16.51
C SER A 57 24.54 27.53 17.61
N PHE A 58 24.17 26.40 18.19
CA PHE A 58 23.22 26.34 19.30
C PHE A 58 23.52 25.13 20.20
N ALA A 59 23.07 25.22 21.46
CA ALA A 59 23.31 24.22 22.48
C ALA A 59 22.18 23.17 22.50
N VAL A 60 22.55 21.88 22.46
CA VAL A 60 21.60 20.76 22.49
C VAL A 60 21.97 19.81 23.63
N PRO A 61 21.01 19.37 24.47
CA PRO A 61 21.30 18.35 25.49
C PRO A 61 21.92 17.09 24.87
N PRO A 62 22.98 16.49 25.48
CA PRO A 62 23.67 15.32 24.92
C PRO A 62 22.71 14.16 24.62
N SER A 63 21.68 13.97 25.44
CA SER A 63 20.65 12.95 25.23
C SER A 63 19.87 13.14 23.92
N ARG A 64 19.48 14.39 23.57
CA ARG A 64 18.79 14.67 22.31
C ARG A 64 19.72 14.50 21.12
N ALA A 65 20.96 14.96 21.25
CA ALA A 65 21.97 14.81 20.20
C ALA A 65 22.28 13.33 19.91
N LYS A 66 22.38 12.48 20.94
CA LYS A 66 22.58 11.03 20.83
C LYS A 66 21.49 10.34 20.01
N HIS A 67 20.24 10.77 20.15
CA HIS A 67 19.10 10.24 19.38
C HIS A 67 18.85 10.98 18.06
N GLY A 68 19.84 11.74 17.56
CA GLY A 68 19.73 12.46 16.28
C GLY A 68 18.73 13.63 16.29
N ARG A 69 18.28 14.07 17.47
CA ARG A 69 17.39 15.24 17.65
C ARG A 69 18.21 16.51 17.83
N GLY A 70 17.56 17.67 17.67
CA GLY A 70 18.22 18.98 17.78
C GLY A 70 19.10 19.29 16.58
N LYS A 71 18.52 19.22 15.36
CA LYS A 71 19.21 19.57 14.10
C LYS A 71 19.05 21.04 13.72
N HIS A 72 18.07 21.73 14.30
CA HIS A 72 17.74 23.11 13.99
C HIS A 72 17.71 23.95 15.26
N CYS A 73 18.12 25.20 15.17
CA CYS A 73 18.19 26.12 16.31
C CYS A 73 16.80 26.64 16.75
N SER A 74 15.79 26.57 15.89
CA SER A 74 14.44 27.06 16.15
C SER A 74 13.36 26.25 15.40
N PRO A 75 12.08 26.30 15.84
CA PRO A 75 10.96 25.74 15.08
C PRO A 75 10.82 26.31 13.67
N ALA A 76 11.14 27.60 13.47
CA ALA A 76 11.12 28.25 12.17
C ALA A 76 12.14 27.61 11.21
N CYS A 77 13.41 27.50 11.62
CA CYS A 77 14.44 26.86 10.80
C CYS A 77 14.14 25.37 10.54
N GLN A 78 13.48 24.68 11.47
CA GLN A 78 13.01 23.31 11.23
C GLN A 78 11.92 23.26 10.16
N TYR A 79 10.96 24.18 10.19
CA TYR A 79 9.87 24.26 9.22
C TYR A 79 10.39 24.61 7.82
N GLU A 80 11.27 25.61 7.73
CA GLU A 80 11.91 26.02 6.47
C GLU A 80 12.71 24.85 5.85
N ALA A 81 13.54 24.17 6.64
CA ALA A 81 14.27 23.00 6.19
C ALA A 81 13.36 21.84 5.74
N MET A 82 12.22 21.65 6.42
CA MET A 82 11.25 20.62 6.05
C MET A 82 10.56 20.96 4.73
N THR A 83 10.15 22.21 4.53
CA THR A 83 9.40 22.67 3.35
C THR A 83 10.31 22.79 2.13
N ALA A 84 11.58 23.16 2.30
CA ALA A 84 12.57 23.22 1.22
C ALA A 84 12.95 21.82 0.69
N ARG A 85 12.64 20.74 1.42
CA ARG A 85 12.97 19.38 1.01
C ARG A 85 12.15 18.97 -0.21
N LYS A 86 12.82 18.79 -1.34
CA LYS A 86 12.22 18.18 -2.54
C LYS A 86 11.85 16.73 -2.25
N VAL A 87 10.57 16.40 -2.41
CA VAL A 87 10.06 15.03 -2.32
C VAL A 87 10.09 14.41 -3.70
N ALA A 88 10.82 13.30 -3.85
CA ALA A 88 10.77 12.51 -5.08
C ALA A 88 9.36 11.95 -5.27
N ASN A 89 8.70 12.38 -6.32
CA ASN A 89 7.37 11.92 -6.70
C ASN A 89 7.49 10.88 -7.81
N THR A 90 6.57 9.92 -7.82
CA THR A 90 6.50 8.85 -8.82
C THR A 90 5.09 8.80 -9.38
N SER A 91 5.00 8.67 -10.70
CA SER A 91 3.72 8.51 -11.41
C SER A 91 3.23 7.07 -11.32
N ARG A 92 1.93 6.89 -11.11
CA ARG A 92 1.25 5.59 -11.07
C ARG A 92 -0.18 5.73 -11.59
N ALA A 93 -0.80 4.63 -12.04
CA ALA A 93 -2.22 4.61 -12.35
C ALA A 93 -3.09 4.43 -11.09
N CYS A 94 -4.23 5.11 -11.06
CA CYS A 94 -5.26 4.95 -10.03
C CYS A 94 -5.89 3.57 -10.17
N VAL A 95 -5.95 2.82 -9.08
CA VAL A 95 -6.57 1.50 -9.09
C VAL A 95 -8.10 1.57 -9.28
N GLY A 96 -8.74 2.68 -8.89
CA GLY A 96 -10.20 2.83 -8.99
C GLY A 96 -10.73 3.34 -10.33
N CYS A 97 -9.93 4.09 -11.10
CA CYS A 97 -10.37 4.67 -12.38
C CYS A 97 -9.36 4.57 -13.52
N GLY A 98 -8.15 4.04 -13.29
CA GLY A 98 -7.08 3.98 -14.28
C GLY A 98 -6.36 5.31 -14.56
N GLY A 99 -6.91 6.44 -14.10
CA GLY A 99 -6.31 7.76 -14.33
C GLY A 99 -4.93 7.93 -13.70
N GLY A 100 -4.06 8.72 -14.34
CA GLY A 100 -2.72 9.01 -13.84
C GLY A 100 -2.75 9.78 -12.52
N LEU A 101 -1.93 9.37 -11.57
CA LEU A 101 -1.72 10.07 -10.30
C LEU A 101 -0.24 10.13 -9.93
N THR A 102 0.10 11.17 -9.19
CA THR A 102 1.46 11.41 -8.70
C THR A 102 1.47 11.27 -7.18
N ALA A 103 2.35 10.42 -6.66
CA ALA A 103 2.49 10.20 -5.23
C ALA A 103 3.96 10.18 -4.80
N PRO A 104 4.29 10.55 -3.55
CA PRO A 104 5.64 10.44 -3.03
C PRO A 104 6.17 9.01 -3.15
N ALA A 105 7.40 8.85 -3.65
CA ALA A 105 8.03 7.55 -3.86
C ALA A 105 8.01 6.68 -2.59
N SER A 106 8.19 7.30 -1.41
CA SER A 106 8.11 6.62 -0.11
C SER A 106 6.73 6.06 0.21
N ARG A 107 5.65 6.75 -0.18
CA ARG A 107 4.28 6.24 0.00
C ARG A 107 4.00 5.10 -0.96
N VAL A 108 4.46 5.21 -2.21
CA VAL A 108 4.31 4.14 -3.20
C VAL A 108 5.06 2.88 -2.75
N ALA A 109 6.29 3.02 -2.26
CA ALA A 109 7.07 1.91 -1.70
C ALA A 109 6.38 1.23 -0.51
N ALA A 110 5.66 2.00 0.32
CA ALA A 110 4.85 1.49 1.43
C ALA A 110 3.47 0.95 0.99
N GLY A 111 3.20 0.81 -0.32
CA GLY A 111 1.91 0.33 -0.85
C GLY A 111 0.75 1.32 -0.68
N ARG A 112 1.03 2.61 -0.47
CA ARG A 112 0.03 3.68 -0.31
C ARG A 112 -0.03 4.56 -1.56
N GLY A 113 -1.06 5.41 -1.63
CA GLY A 113 -1.24 6.33 -2.77
C GLY A 113 -1.78 5.63 -4.02
N LEU A 114 -2.69 4.66 -3.84
CA LEU A 114 -3.27 3.85 -4.92
C LEU A 114 -4.43 4.54 -5.65
N TYR A 115 -5.01 5.59 -5.06
CA TYR A 115 -6.26 6.21 -5.51
C TYR A 115 -6.06 7.70 -5.69
N CYS A 116 -6.57 8.25 -6.80
CA CYS A 116 -6.52 9.70 -7.06
C CYS A 116 -7.49 10.48 -6.15
N THR A 117 -8.63 9.90 -5.79
CA THR A 117 -9.65 10.54 -4.95
C THR A 117 -10.20 9.62 -3.86
N ARG A 118 -11.03 10.18 -2.95
CA ARG A 118 -11.75 9.38 -1.94
C ARG A 118 -12.80 8.49 -2.59
N GLU A 119 -13.49 8.99 -3.61
CA GLU A 119 -14.53 8.28 -4.35
C GLU A 119 -13.96 7.04 -5.05
N CYS A 120 -12.78 7.18 -5.68
CA CYS A 120 -12.10 6.03 -6.31
C CYS A 120 -11.74 4.95 -5.29
N ARG A 121 -11.33 5.34 -4.08
CA ARG A 121 -11.04 4.39 -2.99
C ARG A 121 -12.31 3.68 -2.53
N ASP A 122 -13.39 4.43 -2.32
CA ASP A 122 -14.62 3.86 -1.79
C ASP A 122 -15.29 2.92 -2.80
N ARG A 123 -15.23 3.22 -4.10
CA ARG A 123 -15.68 2.30 -5.16
C ARG A 123 -14.95 0.96 -5.12
N THR A 124 -13.63 0.97 -4.92
CA THR A 124 -12.84 -0.27 -4.83
C THR A 124 -13.07 -1.07 -3.54
N ARG A 125 -13.85 -0.56 -2.58
CA ARG A 125 -14.30 -1.34 -1.41
C ARG A 125 -15.47 -2.25 -1.73
N ILE A 126 -16.17 -2.02 -2.85
CA ILE A 126 -17.17 -2.96 -3.37
C ILE A 126 -16.44 -4.25 -3.75
N ARG A 127 -16.92 -5.40 -3.25
CA ARG A 127 -16.20 -6.68 -3.34
C ARG A 127 -15.82 -7.05 -4.77
N GLU A 128 -16.74 -6.88 -5.72
CA GLU A 128 -16.54 -7.18 -7.13
C GLU A 128 -15.46 -6.31 -7.79
N LEU A 129 -15.16 -5.13 -7.24
CA LEU A 129 -14.15 -4.19 -7.73
C LEU A 129 -12.90 -4.13 -6.84
N HIS A 130 -12.81 -4.98 -5.81
CA HIS A 130 -11.69 -4.96 -4.88
C HIS A 130 -10.44 -5.58 -5.53
N PRO A 131 -9.26 -4.94 -5.49
CA PRO A 131 -8.05 -5.43 -6.18
C PRO A 131 -7.55 -6.80 -5.70
N GLN A 132 -7.93 -7.22 -4.49
CA GLN A 132 -7.60 -8.56 -3.96
C GLN A 132 -8.73 -9.59 -4.17
N PHE A 133 -9.85 -9.21 -4.80
CA PHE A 133 -10.93 -10.13 -5.10
C PHE A 133 -10.51 -11.06 -6.24
N LYS A 134 -10.24 -12.32 -5.90
CA LYS A 134 -9.78 -13.36 -6.85
C LYS A 134 -10.93 -14.00 -7.66
N GLY A 135 -12.05 -13.31 -7.84
CA GLY A 135 -13.16 -13.81 -8.66
C GLY A 135 -13.81 -15.11 -8.16
N ARG A 136 -13.69 -15.48 -6.87
CA ARG A 136 -14.41 -16.66 -6.37
C ARG A 136 -15.91 -16.39 -6.50
N PRO A 137 -16.68 -17.21 -7.26
CA PRO A 137 -18.11 -17.01 -7.38
C PRO A 137 -18.70 -17.15 -5.99
N VAL A 138 -19.33 -16.08 -5.52
CA VAL A 138 -20.09 -16.14 -4.29
C VAL A 138 -21.44 -16.67 -4.68
N HIS A 139 -21.82 -17.76 -4.02
CA HIS A 139 -22.88 -18.69 -4.38
C HIS A 139 -22.46 -19.78 -5.38
N HIS A 140 -21.67 -20.76 -4.91
CA HIS A 140 -21.51 -22.05 -5.59
C HIS A 140 -22.85 -22.75 -5.92
N ARG A 141 -23.96 -22.31 -5.32
CA ARG A 141 -25.33 -22.76 -5.55
C ARG A 141 -26.22 -21.71 -6.22
N GLY A 142 -25.66 -20.60 -6.73
CA GLY A 142 -26.43 -19.52 -7.36
C GLY A 142 -27.25 -18.62 -6.41
N PRO A 143 -27.78 -17.48 -6.91
CA PRO A 143 -28.40 -16.44 -6.08
C PRO A 143 -29.66 -16.85 -5.32
N ASN A 144 -30.45 -17.81 -5.81
CA ASN A 144 -31.72 -18.20 -5.17
C ASN A 144 -31.55 -19.21 -4.02
N TRP A 145 -30.35 -19.73 -3.77
CA TRP A 145 -30.08 -20.76 -2.75
C TRP A 145 -30.62 -20.37 -1.37
N MET A 146 -30.33 -19.15 -0.91
CA MET A 146 -30.76 -18.69 0.42
C MET A 146 -32.28 -18.55 0.55
N ALA A 147 -32.98 -18.32 -0.56
CA ALA A 147 -34.44 -18.26 -0.57
C ALA A 147 -35.04 -19.68 -0.54
N GLN A 148 -34.50 -20.61 -1.32
CA GLN A 148 -34.97 -22.00 -1.35
C GLN A 148 -34.67 -22.75 -0.05
N ARG A 149 -33.48 -22.54 0.53
CA ARG A 149 -33.13 -23.06 1.87
C ARG A 149 -34.13 -22.60 2.94
N ARG A 150 -34.55 -21.33 2.90
CA ARG A 150 -35.54 -20.76 3.81
C ARG A 150 -36.95 -21.33 3.63
N LYS A 151 -37.26 -21.92 2.47
CA LYS A 151 -38.53 -22.62 2.23
C LYS A 151 -38.44 -24.10 2.60
N ALA A 152 -37.31 -24.76 2.35
CA ALA A 152 -37.12 -26.18 2.67
C ALA A 152 -37.14 -26.47 4.17
N THR A 153 -36.46 -25.64 4.99
CA THR A 153 -36.41 -25.85 6.45
C THR A 153 -37.79 -25.88 7.13
N PRO A 154 -38.70 -24.89 6.93
CA PRO A 154 -40.04 -24.96 7.53
C PRO A 154 -40.92 -26.05 6.92
N ARG A 155 -40.79 -26.35 5.62
CA ARG A 155 -41.48 -27.50 5.00
C ARG A 155 -41.14 -28.81 5.71
N ASP A 156 -39.89 -28.98 6.08
CA ASP A 156 -39.35 -30.16 6.77
C ASP A 156 -39.51 -30.08 8.30
N ALA A 157 -40.28 -29.11 8.81
CA ALA A 157 -40.47 -28.84 10.23
C ALA A 157 -39.14 -28.67 11.02
N ALA A 158 -38.08 -28.21 10.34
CA ALA A 158 -36.71 -28.16 10.87
C ALA A 158 -36.18 -29.52 11.41
N THR A 159 -36.68 -30.63 10.86
CA THR A 159 -36.27 -31.99 11.22
C THR A 159 -35.57 -32.68 10.05
N CYS A 160 -34.70 -33.63 10.38
CA CYS A 160 -34.01 -34.48 9.44
C CYS A 160 -35.00 -35.46 8.80
N GLN A 161 -35.21 -35.34 7.50
CA GLN A 161 -36.19 -36.17 6.79
C GLN A 161 -35.78 -37.65 6.67
N HIS A 162 -34.53 -38.01 7.01
CA HIS A 162 -34.09 -39.40 7.05
C HIS A 162 -34.25 -40.07 8.43
N CYS A 163 -34.32 -39.31 9.53
CA CYS A 163 -34.27 -39.92 10.87
C CYS A 163 -35.05 -39.18 11.97
N GLY A 164 -35.75 -38.09 11.64
CA GLY A 164 -36.57 -37.31 12.58
C GLY A 164 -35.82 -36.41 13.57
N ALA A 165 -34.49 -36.58 13.73
CA ALA A 165 -33.68 -35.72 14.60
C ALA A 165 -33.66 -34.25 14.11
N PRO A 166 -33.28 -33.26 14.94
CA PRO A 166 -33.18 -31.87 14.48
C PRO A 166 -32.30 -31.71 13.22
N GLY A 167 -32.84 -31.03 12.22
CA GLY A 167 -32.18 -30.72 10.97
C GLY A 167 -31.20 -29.56 11.14
N VAL A 168 -30.01 -29.68 10.56
CA VAL A 168 -28.99 -28.62 10.67
C VAL A 168 -28.66 -27.96 9.34
N ASP A 169 -28.90 -28.66 8.23
CA ASP A 169 -28.62 -28.12 6.90
C ASP A 169 -29.49 -28.74 5.81
N VAL A 170 -29.49 -28.10 4.65
CA VAL A 170 -30.26 -28.54 3.47
C VAL A 170 -29.31 -29.16 2.45
N HIS A 171 -29.60 -30.40 2.10
CA HIS A 171 -28.87 -31.22 1.13
C HIS A 171 -29.60 -31.21 -0.22
N HIS A 172 -28.83 -31.38 -1.30
CA HIS A 172 -29.34 -31.57 -2.66
C HIS A 172 -29.50 -33.07 -2.93
N ILE A 173 -30.72 -33.55 -3.21
CA ILE A 173 -31.01 -34.97 -3.45
C ILE A 173 -30.25 -35.47 -4.69
N VAL A 174 -30.41 -34.75 -5.81
CA VAL A 174 -29.58 -34.87 -6.99
C VAL A 174 -28.45 -33.83 -6.87
N PRO A 175 -27.17 -34.22 -6.99
CA PRO A 175 -26.04 -33.32 -6.77
C PRO A 175 -26.09 -32.08 -7.65
N PHE A 176 -25.85 -30.90 -7.06
CA PHE A 176 -25.89 -29.61 -7.74
C PHE A 176 -25.05 -29.58 -9.04
N ARG A 177 -23.89 -30.27 -9.04
CA ARG A 177 -22.97 -30.34 -10.20
C ARG A 177 -23.53 -31.05 -11.44
N LEU A 178 -24.66 -31.75 -11.33
CA LEU A 178 -25.29 -32.47 -12.44
C LEU A 178 -26.35 -31.63 -13.17
N PHE A 179 -26.54 -30.37 -12.77
CA PHE A 179 -27.48 -29.45 -13.39
C PHE A 179 -26.74 -28.34 -14.15
N ASP A 180 -27.30 -27.96 -15.30
CA ASP A 180 -26.79 -26.84 -16.09
C ASP A 180 -27.18 -25.47 -15.51
N ASP A 181 -28.28 -25.41 -14.76
CA ASP A 181 -28.83 -24.20 -14.18
C ASP A 181 -29.12 -24.31 -12.67
N TYR A 182 -28.84 -23.22 -11.96
CA TYR A 182 -28.98 -23.16 -10.51
C TYR A 182 -30.43 -23.10 -10.04
N VAL A 183 -31.37 -22.61 -10.87
CA VAL A 183 -32.79 -22.55 -10.53
C VAL A 183 -33.35 -23.95 -10.46
N THR A 184 -33.07 -24.78 -11.46
CA THR A 184 -33.46 -26.20 -11.49
C THR A 184 -32.77 -26.98 -10.37
N ALA A 185 -31.46 -26.78 -10.18
CA ALA A 185 -30.72 -27.48 -9.12
C ALA A 185 -31.29 -27.18 -7.72
N ASN A 186 -31.79 -25.96 -7.48
CA ASN A 186 -32.35 -25.53 -6.21
C ASN A 186 -33.87 -25.62 -6.12
N ASP A 187 -34.53 -26.35 -7.02
CA ASP A 187 -35.94 -26.67 -6.85
C ASP A 187 -36.16 -27.31 -5.47
N LEU A 188 -37.23 -26.92 -4.77
CA LEU A 188 -37.57 -27.50 -3.47
C LEU A 188 -37.72 -29.01 -3.53
N GLY A 189 -38.20 -29.57 -4.65
CA GLY A 189 -38.26 -31.01 -4.86
C GLY A 189 -36.88 -31.68 -4.85
N ASN A 190 -35.82 -30.95 -5.15
CA ASN A 190 -34.44 -31.44 -5.10
C ASN A 190 -33.73 -31.13 -3.76
N LEU A 191 -34.42 -30.54 -2.79
CA LEU A 191 -33.84 -30.15 -1.50
C LEU A 191 -34.44 -30.96 -0.35
N VAL A 192 -33.58 -31.36 0.60
CA VAL A 192 -33.98 -32.10 1.80
C VAL A 192 -33.22 -31.64 3.03
N THR A 193 -33.92 -31.38 4.14
CA THR A 193 -33.28 -30.98 5.42
C THR A 193 -32.77 -32.23 6.14
N LEU A 194 -31.48 -32.24 6.52
CA LEU A 194 -30.81 -33.37 7.16
C LEU A 194 -30.02 -32.96 8.41
N CYS A 195 -29.82 -33.91 9.33
CA CYS A 195 -28.85 -33.78 10.42
C CYS A 195 -27.42 -34.11 9.90
N LYS A 196 -26.37 -33.70 10.63
CA LYS A 196 -24.97 -33.92 10.19
C LYS A 196 -24.64 -35.39 9.84
N PRO A 197 -25.06 -36.39 10.64
CA PRO A 197 -24.82 -37.79 10.28
C PRO A 197 -25.49 -38.23 8.97
N CYS A 198 -26.76 -37.87 8.77
CA CYS A 198 -27.48 -38.20 7.54
C CYS A 198 -26.90 -37.46 6.33
N HIS A 199 -26.54 -36.18 6.49
CA HIS A 199 -25.93 -35.39 5.43
C HIS A 199 -24.61 -36.03 4.94
N ARG A 200 -23.72 -36.42 5.87
CA ARG A 200 -22.46 -37.09 5.51
C ARG A 200 -22.67 -38.42 4.78
N ARG A 201 -23.70 -39.19 5.16
CA ARG A 201 -24.04 -40.44 4.48
C ARG A 201 -24.52 -40.18 3.05
N ALA A 202 -25.42 -39.22 2.87
CA ALA A 202 -25.91 -38.81 1.55
C ALA A 202 -24.77 -38.30 0.65
N ASP A 203 -23.86 -37.48 1.18
CA ASP A 203 -22.66 -37.04 0.44
C ASP A 203 -21.79 -38.23 -0.01
N ALA A 204 -21.61 -39.23 0.85
CA ALA A 204 -20.81 -40.42 0.55
C ALA A 204 -21.48 -41.40 -0.43
N GLU A 205 -22.80 -41.40 -0.52
CA GLU A 205 -23.55 -42.16 -1.54
C GLU A 205 -23.38 -41.52 -2.92
N VAL A 206 -23.52 -40.19 -3.00
CA VAL A 206 -23.27 -39.41 -4.22
C VAL A 206 -21.86 -39.61 -4.76
N GLN A 207 -20.85 -39.70 -3.89
CA GLN A 207 -19.46 -39.93 -4.30
C GLN A 207 -19.19 -41.34 -4.81
N ARG A 208 -19.96 -42.35 -4.34
CA ARG A 208 -19.82 -43.74 -4.79
C ARG A 208 -20.55 -44.02 -6.09
N ALA A 209 -21.56 -43.22 -6.42
CA ALA A 209 -22.38 -43.37 -7.62
C ALA A 209 -21.84 -42.59 -8.85
N ALA A 210 -20.74 -41.85 -8.71
CA ALA A 210 -20.15 -41.00 -9.74
C ALA A 210 -18.73 -41.43 -10.10
#